data_AF-A0A9P4U1I0-F1
#
_entry.id   AF-A0A9P4U1I0-F1
#
_cell.length_a   1.000
_cell.length_b   1.000
_cell.length_c   1.000
_cell.angle_alpha   90.00
_cell.angle_beta   90.00
_cell.angle_gamma   90.00
#
_symmetry.space_group_name_H-M   'P 1'
#
loop_
_entity.id
_entity.type
_entity.pdbx_description
1 polymer ?
#
loop_
_entity_poly.entity_id
_entity_poly.type
_entity_poly.pdbx_seq_one_letter_code
_entity_poly.pdbx_strand_id
1 'polypeptide(L)'
;LDEWEPATNGKNTKDKMTEMTIEYLSKRDVHLRLVQFARELVALRRARAETERWEVFARKFLYFCPEPACHHLKATQTFLTRDELRDHGIHEHSYIINVEVEGDNSEHACTFDKCGLGTISIFQPGEEFTEHLRTRHDVKDPMFMTPRRMEAWLDLGRMTQQEAVQR
;
A
#
# COMPACT_ATOMS: atom_id res chain seq x y z
N LEU A 1 -31.12 -8.87 -24.60
CA LEU A 1 -31.94 -7.93 -23.80
C LEU A 1 -33.21 -7.54 -24.58
N ASP A 2 -33.66 -8.43 -25.48
CA ASP A 2 -34.50 -8.11 -26.64
C ASP A 2 -35.90 -8.73 -26.54
N GLU A 3 -36.31 -9.18 -25.36
CA GLU A 3 -37.60 -9.87 -25.12
C GLU A 3 -38.73 -8.92 -24.68
N TRP A 4 -38.50 -7.60 -24.67
CA TRP A 4 -39.49 -6.63 -24.19
C TRP A 4 -40.24 -5.99 -25.37
N GLU A 5 -41.48 -6.41 -25.63
CA GLU A 5 -42.40 -5.78 -26.58
C GLU A 5 -43.13 -4.54 -25.99
N PRO A 6 -43.47 -3.51 -26.79
CA PRO A 6 -43.34 -3.44 -28.25
C PRO A 6 -42.01 -2.82 -28.74
N ALA A 7 -41.55 -3.35 -29.87
CA ALA A 7 -40.21 -3.19 -30.47
C ALA A 7 -39.95 -1.87 -31.24
N THR A 8 -40.78 -0.84 -31.14
CA THR A 8 -40.73 0.32 -32.05
C THR A 8 -39.86 1.49 -31.56
N ASN A 9 -39.51 1.51 -30.28
CA ASN A 9 -38.37 2.22 -29.70
C ASN A 9 -38.47 2.01 -28.19
N GLY A 10 -37.37 1.65 -27.52
CA GLY A 10 -37.35 1.53 -26.05
C GLY A 10 -37.59 2.85 -25.30
N LYS A 11 -38.08 3.90 -25.98
CA LYS A 11 -38.35 5.23 -25.44
C LYS A 11 -39.41 5.17 -24.35
N ASN A 12 -40.54 4.52 -24.59
CA ASN A 12 -41.59 4.41 -23.56
C ASN A 12 -41.11 3.68 -22.31
N THR A 13 -40.34 2.59 -22.48
CA THR A 13 -39.74 1.84 -21.36
C THR A 13 -38.71 2.70 -20.63
N LYS A 14 -37.85 3.41 -21.36
CA LYS A 14 -36.86 4.33 -20.80
C LYS A 14 -37.51 5.49 -20.05
N ASP A 15 -38.54 6.10 -20.62
CA ASP A 15 -39.28 7.21 -20.02
C ASP A 15 -39.95 6.73 -18.72
N LYS A 16 -40.60 5.55 -18.74
CA LYS A 16 -41.19 4.93 -17.55
C LYS A 16 -40.15 4.59 -16.48
N MET A 17 -39.01 4.00 -16.87
CA MET A 17 -37.91 3.74 -15.93
C MET A 17 -37.35 5.03 -15.36
N THR A 18 -37.27 6.09 -16.17
CA THR A 18 -36.78 7.41 -15.75
C THR A 18 -37.75 8.04 -14.75
N GLU A 19 -39.05 8.07 -15.04
CA GLU A 19 -40.08 8.57 -14.11
C GLU A 19 -40.07 7.79 -12.79
N MET A 20 -40.08 6.46 -12.85
CA MET A 20 -40.00 5.61 -11.65
C MET A 20 -38.72 5.86 -10.86
N THR A 21 -37.60 6.09 -11.54
CA THR A 21 -36.32 6.39 -10.89
C THR A 21 -36.36 7.77 -10.23
N ILE A 22 -36.91 8.79 -10.90
CA ILE A 22 -37.09 10.13 -10.33
C ILE A 22 -38.01 10.08 -9.12
N GLU A 23 -39.15 9.39 -9.22
CA GLU A 23 -40.08 9.21 -8.10
C GLU A 23 -39.39 8.49 -6.94
N TYR A 24 -38.66 7.42 -7.20
CA TYR A 24 -37.90 6.68 -6.19
C TYR A 24 -36.84 7.56 -5.52
N LEU A 25 -36.05 8.32 -6.29
CA LEU A 25 -35.03 9.23 -5.77
C LEU A 25 -35.61 10.45 -5.03
N SER A 26 -36.86 10.83 -5.32
CA SER A 26 -37.55 11.92 -4.62
C SER A 26 -37.95 11.56 -3.18
N LYS A 27 -38.01 10.26 -2.86
CA LYS A 27 -38.37 9.78 -1.51
C LYS A 27 -37.24 10.10 -0.54
N ARG A 28 -37.58 10.80 0.55
CA ARG A 28 -36.62 11.26 1.56
C ARG A 28 -35.84 10.11 2.20
N ASP A 29 -36.49 9.00 2.50
CA ASP A 29 -35.86 7.82 3.10
C ASP A 29 -34.87 7.16 2.13
N VAL A 30 -35.21 7.11 0.83
CA VAL A 30 -34.30 6.64 -0.23
C VAL A 30 -33.07 7.54 -0.31
N HIS A 31 -33.24 8.86 -0.34
CA HIS A 31 -32.12 9.79 -0.35
C HIS A 31 -31.19 9.59 0.86
N LEU A 32 -31.76 9.47 2.06
CA LEU A 32 -30.97 9.24 3.28
C LEU A 32 -30.17 7.93 3.22
N ARG A 33 -30.77 6.84 2.71
CA ARG A 33 -30.06 5.57 2.52
C ARG A 33 -28.95 5.67 1.47
N LEU A 34 -29.18 6.35 0.35
CA LEU A 34 -28.14 6.57 -0.67
C LEU A 34 -26.96 7.37 -0.11
N VAL A 35 -27.23 8.40 0.69
CA VAL A 35 -26.17 9.16 1.39
C VAL A 35 -25.42 8.28 2.38
N GLN A 36 -26.13 7.42 3.13
CA GLN A 36 -25.49 6.45 4.02
C GLN A 36 -24.57 5.49 3.26
N PHE A 37 -25.05 4.87 2.17
CA PHE A 37 -24.24 3.99 1.34
C PHE A 37 -23.02 4.70 0.74
N ALA A 38 -23.18 5.94 0.28
CA ALA A 38 -22.07 6.73 -0.21
C ALA A 38 -20.99 6.93 0.87
N ARG A 39 -21.40 7.22 2.12
CA ARG A 39 -20.47 7.35 3.25
C ARG A 39 -19.77 6.04 3.57
N GLU A 40 -20.50 4.93 3.61
CA GLU A 40 -19.94 3.60 3.87
C GLU A 40 -18.95 3.18 2.78
N LEU A 41 -19.28 3.38 1.51
CA LEU A 41 -18.38 3.10 0.38
C LEU A 41 -17.11 3.96 0.42
N VAL A 42 -17.23 5.24 0.80
CA VAL A 42 -16.07 6.11 1.00
C VAL A 42 -15.22 5.63 2.19
N ALA A 43 -15.83 5.25 3.30
CA ALA A 43 -15.12 4.72 4.46
C ALA A 43 -14.37 3.42 4.11
N LEU A 44 -15.03 2.48 3.43
CA LEU A 44 -14.40 1.24 2.94
C LEU A 44 -13.27 1.52 1.96
N ARG A 45 -13.44 2.49 1.06
CA ARG A 45 -12.37 2.90 0.14
C ARG A 45 -11.18 3.49 0.91
N ARG A 46 -11.42 4.27 1.96
CA ARG A 46 -10.35 4.84 2.80
C ARG A 46 -9.61 3.75 3.56
N ALA A 47 -10.32 2.82 4.20
CA ALA A 47 -9.73 1.68 4.89
C ALA A 47 -8.93 0.80 3.92
N ARG A 48 -9.43 0.55 2.71
CA ARG A 48 -8.68 -0.16 1.67
C ARG A 48 -7.43 0.61 1.23
N ALA A 49 -7.50 1.93 1.17
CA ALA A 49 -6.37 2.80 0.85
C ALA A 49 -5.30 2.88 1.93
N GLU A 50 -5.50 2.29 3.11
CA GLU A 50 -4.45 2.06 4.10
C GLU A 50 -3.58 0.84 3.75
N THR A 51 -4.00 0.03 2.77
CA THR A 51 -3.16 -1.06 2.24
C THR A 51 -2.28 -0.57 1.10
N GLU A 52 -1.03 -1.03 1.05
CA GLU A 52 0.00 -0.67 0.06
C GLU A 52 -0.50 -0.71 -1.38
N ARG A 53 -1.26 -1.75 -1.73
CA ARG A 53 -1.78 -1.98 -3.09
C ARG A 53 -2.74 -0.88 -3.56
N TRP A 54 -3.43 -0.22 -2.65
CA TRP A 54 -4.35 0.88 -2.98
C TRP A 54 -3.70 2.25 -2.91
N GLU A 55 -2.59 2.40 -2.22
CA GLU A 55 -1.85 3.68 -2.14
C GLU A 55 -1.32 4.09 -3.52
N VAL A 56 -0.75 3.13 -4.26
CA VAL A 56 -0.28 3.28 -5.65
C VAL A 56 -1.44 3.59 -6.61
N PHE A 57 -2.55 2.86 -6.50
CA PHE A 57 -3.70 3.01 -7.41
C PHE A 57 -4.52 4.28 -7.15
N ALA A 58 -4.72 4.67 -5.89
CA ALA A 58 -5.71 5.69 -5.53
C ALA A 58 -5.15 7.10 -5.33
N ARG A 59 -3.87 7.25 -4.95
CA ARG A 59 -3.38 8.53 -4.42
C ARG A 59 -2.27 9.20 -5.24
N LYS A 60 -1.74 8.53 -6.28
CA LYS A 60 -0.65 9.07 -7.12
C LYS A 60 0.50 9.61 -6.26
N PHE A 61 0.84 8.91 -5.18
CA PHE A 61 2.00 9.28 -4.38
C PHE A 61 3.28 8.86 -5.10
N LEU A 62 4.34 9.62 -4.83
CA LEU A 62 5.72 9.25 -5.10
C LEU A 62 6.40 9.12 -3.74
N TYR A 63 7.43 8.30 -3.68
CA TYR A 63 8.22 8.08 -2.48
C TYR A 63 9.62 8.61 -2.69
N PHE A 64 10.29 9.06 -1.65
CA PHE A 64 11.68 9.47 -1.67
C PHE A 64 12.38 8.98 -0.41
N CYS A 65 13.70 8.86 -0.46
CA CYS A 65 14.47 8.54 0.73
C CYS A 65 14.65 9.79 1.62
N PRO A 66 14.20 9.77 2.88
CA PRO A 66 14.35 10.93 3.78
C PRO A 66 15.77 11.08 4.35
N GLU A 67 16.67 10.15 4.06
CA GLU A 67 18.04 10.19 4.60
C GLU A 67 18.89 11.27 3.92
N PRO A 68 19.61 12.11 4.70
CA PRO A 68 20.44 13.18 4.16
C PRO A 68 21.50 12.70 3.18
N ALA A 69 22.03 11.49 3.37
CA ALA A 69 23.02 10.88 2.48
C ALA A 69 22.50 10.69 1.04
N CYS A 70 21.19 10.52 0.86
CA CYS A 70 20.55 10.29 -0.43
C CYS A 70 20.13 11.59 -1.15
N HIS A 71 20.23 12.75 -0.49
CA HIS A 71 19.78 14.02 -1.06
C HIS A 71 20.62 14.53 -2.24
N HIS A 72 21.83 14.00 -2.45
CA HIS A 72 22.75 14.49 -3.49
C HIS A 72 22.75 13.65 -4.79
N LEU A 73 22.12 12.48 -4.78
CA LEU A 73 22.07 11.56 -5.92
C LEU A 73 20.84 11.87 -6.79
N LYS A 74 20.93 12.93 -7.61
CA LYS A 74 19.82 13.55 -8.36
C LYS A 74 19.02 12.66 -9.33
N ALA A 75 19.40 11.41 -9.58
CA ALA A 75 18.73 10.53 -10.56
C ALA A 75 17.94 9.37 -9.95
N THR A 76 18.01 9.16 -8.62
CA THR A 76 17.40 8.02 -7.91
C THR A 76 16.37 8.43 -6.85
N GLN A 77 15.95 9.70 -6.84
CA GLN A 77 15.26 10.30 -5.69
C GLN A 77 13.79 9.96 -5.53
N THR A 78 13.16 9.36 -6.54
CA THR A 78 11.75 9.00 -6.44
C THR A 78 11.51 7.54 -6.75
N PHE A 79 10.79 6.88 -5.85
CA PHE A 79 10.29 5.52 -5.99
C PHE A 79 8.80 5.58 -6.28
N LEU A 80 8.33 4.66 -7.12
CA LEU A 80 6.93 4.56 -7.51
C LEU A 80 6.10 3.82 -6.45
N THR A 81 6.75 2.96 -5.68
CA THR A 81 6.10 2.11 -4.68
C THR A 81 6.84 2.16 -3.34
N ARG A 82 6.13 1.76 -2.28
CA ARG A 82 6.72 1.60 -0.95
C ARG A 82 7.74 0.47 -0.92
N ASP A 83 7.48 -0.61 -1.65
CA ASP A 83 8.41 -1.74 -1.78
C ASP A 83 9.75 -1.29 -2.35
N GLU A 84 9.74 -0.47 -3.40
CA GLU A 84 10.97 0.10 -3.96
C GLU A 84 11.74 0.98 -2.95
N LEU A 85 11.03 1.80 -2.16
CA LEU A 85 11.67 2.60 -1.10
C LEU A 85 12.19 1.71 0.04
N ARG A 86 11.47 0.64 0.38
CA ARG A 86 11.88 -0.33 1.40
C ARG A 86 13.12 -1.09 0.96
N ASP A 87 13.16 -1.55 -0.28
CA ASP A 87 14.34 -2.17 -0.89
C ASP A 87 15.53 -1.22 -0.88
N HIS A 88 15.32 0.05 -1.21
CA HIS A 88 16.37 1.07 -1.07
C HIS A 88 16.88 1.19 0.37
N GLY A 89 15.97 1.26 1.36
CA GLY A 89 16.34 1.29 2.79
C GLY A 89 17.18 0.07 3.20
N ILE A 90 16.87 -1.11 2.66
CA ILE A 90 17.66 -2.33 2.90
C ILE A 90 19.06 -2.21 2.30
N HIS A 91 19.20 -1.84 1.02
CA HIS A 91 20.48 -1.91 0.32
C HIS A 91 21.40 -0.72 0.63
N GLU A 92 20.85 0.49 0.73
CA GLU A 92 21.63 1.72 0.92
C GLU A 92 21.77 2.12 2.40
N HIS A 93 20.84 1.67 3.25
CA HIS A 93 20.83 2.01 4.68
C HIS A 93 20.90 0.80 5.60
N SER A 94 20.94 -0.42 5.05
CA SER A 94 21.00 -1.65 5.83
C SER A 94 19.83 -1.81 6.81
N TYR A 95 18.66 -1.25 6.49
CA TYR A 95 17.48 -1.31 7.36
C TYR A 95 16.81 -2.68 7.28
N ILE A 96 16.85 -3.44 8.36
CA ILE A 96 16.28 -4.79 8.42
C ILE A 96 15.04 -4.79 9.30
N ILE A 97 13.91 -5.23 8.76
CA ILE A 97 12.71 -5.44 9.58
C ILE A 97 12.94 -6.67 10.44
N ASN A 98 12.97 -6.45 11.76
CA ASN A 98 12.99 -7.55 12.69
C ASN A 98 11.56 -8.03 12.95
N VAL A 99 11.23 -9.23 12.49
CA VAL A 99 9.96 -9.89 12.78
C VAL A 99 10.20 -10.92 13.88
N GLU A 100 9.59 -10.70 15.03
CA GLU A 100 9.57 -11.65 16.14
C GLU A 100 8.65 -12.83 15.77
N VAL A 101 9.13 -14.05 15.99
CA VAL A 101 8.32 -15.27 15.83
C VAL A 101 7.58 -15.55 17.14
N GLU A 102 6.25 -15.72 17.08
CA GLU A 102 5.45 -16.12 18.26
C GLU A 102 5.83 -17.53 18.72
N GLY A 103 6.31 -17.66 19.96
CA GLY A 103 6.44 -18.98 20.60
C GLY A 103 7.66 -19.17 21.50
N ASP A 104 8.72 -18.40 21.33
CA ASP A 104 9.89 -18.49 22.22
C ASP A 104 10.72 -17.19 22.23
N ASN A 105 11.61 -17.06 23.21
CA ASN A 105 12.39 -15.86 23.49
C ASN A 105 13.32 -15.45 22.32
N SER A 106 12.77 -14.62 21.42
CA SER A 106 13.50 -13.79 20.44
C SER A 106 14.04 -14.54 19.22
N GLU A 107 13.23 -15.33 18.53
CA GLU A 107 13.65 -15.92 17.26
C GLU A 107 13.46 -14.92 16.10
N HIS A 108 14.55 -14.65 15.36
CA HIS A 108 14.56 -13.75 14.21
C HIS A 108 14.39 -14.55 12.92
N ALA A 109 13.44 -14.15 12.06
CA ALA A 109 13.27 -14.75 10.75
C ALA A 109 13.86 -13.87 9.63
N CYS A 110 14.58 -14.50 8.70
CA CYS A 110 14.95 -13.86 7.45
C CYS A 110 13.71 -13.75 6.54
N THR A 111 13.34 -12.52 6.16
CA THR A 111 12.14 -12.24 5.35
C THR A 111 12.44 -11.97 3.87
N PHE A 112 13.70 -12.11 3.44
CA PHE A 112 14.08 -11.89 2.04
C PHE A 112 13.57 -13.02 1.15
N ASP A 113 12.90 -12.70 0.04
CA ASP A 113 12.22 -13.65 -0.85
C ASP A 113 13.11 -14.78 -1.41
N LYS A 114 14.43 -14.57 -1.45
CA LYS A 114 15.41 -15.57 -1.95
C LYS A 114 16.22 -16.23 -0.84
N CYS A 115 15.83 -16.02 0.41
CA CYS A 115 16.51 -16.52 1.59
C CYS A 115 16.12 -17.98 1.85
N GLY A 116 16.98 -18.92 1.42
CA GLY A 116 16.67 -20.34 1.49
C GLY A 116 15.62 -20.73 0.44
N LEU A 117 16.00 -21.54 -0.54
CA LEU A 117 15.14 -21.97 -1.65
C LEU A 117 13.92 -22.76 -1.12
N GLY A 118 12.86 -22.06 -0.71
CA GLY A 118 11.60 -22.64 -0.22
C GLY A 118 11.51 -22.88 1.30
N THR A 119 12.40 -22.32 2.12
CA THR A 119 12.36 -22.48 3.58
C THR A 119 12.62 -21.17 4.32
N ILE A 120 11.82 -20.85 5.33
CA ILE A 120 12.07 -19.71 6.22
C ILE A 120 13.23 -20.08 7.15
N SER A 121 14.32 -19.30 7.07
CA SER A 121 15.47 -19.47 7.96
C SER A 121 15.25 -18.66 9.25
N ILE A 122 15.31 -19.33 10.39
CA ILE A 122 15.13 -18.76 11.72
C ILE A 122 16.47 -18.78 12.44
N PHE A 123 16.79 -17.68 13.13
CA PHE A 123 18.05 -17.46 13.81
C PHE A 123 17.82 -17.01 15.24
N GLN A 124 18.75 -17.35 16.13
CA GLN A 124 18.82 -16.74 17.45
C GLN A 124 19.30 -15.28 17.34
N PRO A 125 18.97 -14.41 18.31
CA PRO A 125 19.44 -13.03 18.33
C PRO A 125 20.96 -12.97 18.37
N GLY A 126 21.53 -12.06 17.58
CA GLY A 126 22.93 -11.69 17.69
C GLY A 126 23.74 -11.93 16.41
N GLU A 127 24.94 -12.46 16.58
CA GLU A 127 25.95 -12.50 15.52
C GLU A 127 25.59 -13.44 14.37
N GLU A 128 24.88 -14.55 14.64
CA GLU A 128 24.50 -15.52 13.60
C GLU A 128 23.58 -14.91 12.55
N PHE A 129 22.55 -14.18 12.97
CA PHE A 129 21.64 -13.52 12.05
C PHE A 129 22.33 -12.38 11.29
N THR A 130 23.19 -11.63 11.97
CA THR A 130 23.96 -10.52 11.38
C THR A 130 24.93 -11.05 10.32
N GLU A 131 25.61 -12.15 10.60
CA GLU A 131 26.54 -12.79 9.66
C GLU A 131 25.81 -13.39 8.46
N HIS A 132 24.63 -13.96 8.69
CA HIS A 132 23.75 -14.39 7.61
C HIS A 132 23.38 -13.24 6.67
N LEU A 133 22.97 -12.09 7.21
CA LEU A 133 22.63 -10.90 6.43
C LEU A 133 23.83 -10.36 5.63
N ARG A 134 25.02 -10.34 6.22
CA ARG A 134 26.27 -9.95 5.53
C ARG A 134 26.63 -10.89 4.39
N THR A 135 26.60 -12.20 4.64
CA THR A 135 27.12 -13.20 3.70
C THR A 135 26.14 -13.56 2.59
N ARG A 136 24.83 -13.57 2.88
CA ARG A 136 23.79 -13.99 1.92
C ARG A 136 23.10 -12.82 1.24
N HIS A 137 23.05 -11.66 1.89
CA HIS A 137 22.30 -10.51 1.42
C HIS A 137 23.15 -9.25 1.22
N ASP A 138 24.48 -9.33 1.40
CA ASP A 138 25.44 -8.20 1.27
C ASP A 138 25.10 -6.99 2.15
N VAL A 139 24.42 -7.22 3.28
CA VAL A 139 24.04 -6.17 4.23
C VAL A 139 25.21 -5.92 5.19
N LYS A 140 25.98 -4.86 4.97
CA LYS A 140 27.24 -4.61 5.69
C LYS A 140 27.05 -4.28 7.16
N ASP A 141 26.13 -3.37 7.48
CA ASP A 141 25.88 -2.87 8.83
C ASP A 141 24.38 -2.90 9.19
N PRO A 142 23.81 -4.08 9.49
CA PRO A 142 22.38 -4.24 9.70
C PRO A 142 21.83 -3.35 10.83
N MET A 143 20.90 -2.46 10.49
CA MET A 143 20.15 -1.67 11.44
C MET A 143 18.75 -2.27 11.61
N PHE A 144 18.52 -2.92 12.75
CA PHE A 144 17.24 -3.56 13.02
C PHE A 144 16.13 -2.54 13.33
N MET A 145 15.05 -2.62 12.58
CA MET A 145 13.85 -1.80 12.72
C MET A 145 12.67 -2.68 13.11
N THR A 146 11.86 -2.23 14.07
CA THR A 146 10.52 -2.79 14.26
C THR A 146 9.64 -2.48 13.04
N PRO A 147 8.63 -3.31 12.71
CA PRO A 147 7.70 -3.02 11.62
C PRO A 147 7.13 -1.59 11.67
N ARG A 148 6.71 -1.14 12.86
CA ARG A 148 6.18 0.21 13.07
C ARG A 148 7.17 1.32 12.72
N ARG A 149 8.46 1.16 13.03
CA ARG A 149 9.51 2.15 12.72
C ARG A 149 9.81 2.19 11.23
N MET A 150 9.82 1.03 10.55
CA MET A 150 9.98 0.98 9.10
C MET A 150 8.82 1.70 8.40
N GLU A 151 7.58 1.40 8.79
CA GLU A 151 6.40 2.05 8.20
C GLU A 151 6.40 3.57 8.43
N ALA A 152 6.81 4.02 9.61
CA ALA A 152 6.95 5.45 9.89
C ALA A 152 8.04 6.12 9.01
N TRP A 153 9.14 5.44 8.73
CA TRP A 153 10.19 5.93 7.84
C TRP A 153 9.70 6.02 6.39
N LEU A 154 8.98 4.99 5.91
CA LEU A 154 8.34 5.01 4.59
C LEU A 154 7.31 6.15 4.46
N ASP A 155 6.57 6.43 5.53
CA ASP A 155 5.60 7.53 5.57
C ASP A 155 6.27 8.92 5.52
N LEU A 156 7.45 9.09 6.13
CA LEU A 156 8.24 10.32 6.01
C LEU A 156 8.72 10.54 4.57
N GLY A 157 9.02 9.46 3.87
CA GLY A 157 9.38 9.46 2.45
C GLY A 157 8.21 9.68 1.50
N ARG A 158 6.98 9.83 1.98
CA ARG A 158 5.81 9.97 1.10
C ARG A 158 5.58 11.41 0.67
N MET A 159 5.36 11.62 -0.63
CA MET A 159 4.98 12.91 -1.20
C MET A 159 3.92 12.78 -2.29
N THR A 160 3.08 13.80 -2.43
CA THR A 160 2.18 13.95 -3.57
C THR A 160 2.95 14.32 -4.83
N GLN A 161 2.39 14.03 -6.01
CA GLN A 161 2.92 14.52 -7.28
C GLN A 161 3.06 16.05 -7.32
N GLN A 162 2.20 16.80 -6.64
CA GLN A 162 2.29 18.26 -6.58
C GLN A 162 3.52 18.73 -5.79
N GLU A 163 3.79 18.10 -4.64
CA GLU A 163 4.98 18.38 -3.83
C GLU A 163 6.27 17.97 -4.57
N ALA A 164 6.24 16.85 -5.30
CA ALA A 164 7.38 16.38 -6.09
C ALA A 164 7.78 17.35 -7.21
N VAL A 165 6.81 18.04 -7.84
CA VAL A 165 7.08 19.02 -8.91
C VAL A 165 7.63 20.34 -8.36
N GLN A 166 7.38 20.65 -7.09
CA GLN A 166 7.83 21.89 -6.44
C GLN A 166 9.21 21.80 -5.79
N ARG A 167 9.80 20.60 -5.73
CA ARG A 167 11.08 20.29 -5.08
C ARG A 167 12.23 20.39 -6.07
#